data_AF-A0A970LLE6-F1
#
_entry.id   AF-A0A970LLE6-F1
#
_cell.length_a   1.000
_cell.length_b   1.000
_cell.length_c   1.000
_cell.angle_alpha   90.00
_cell.angle_beta   90.00
_cell.angle_gamma   90.00
#
_symmetry.space_group_name_H-M   'P 1'
#
loop_
_entity.id
_entity.type
_entity.pdbx_description
1 polymer ?
#
loop_
_entity_poly.entity_id
_entity_poly.type
_entity_poly.pdbx_seq_one_letter_code
_entity_poly.pdbx_strand_id
1 'polypeptide(L)'
;MQDQFNRKIEYLRISVTDFCNFRCKYCMPPEGVPPKKREDILTFEELYYVTHLFVENGIKKIRLTGGEPLIRKGVEFFIESLGHLEKVEDLALTTNASLLLGNKAQRLKQAGLKRVNISIDSLNHETFNKLTGGNLDDVLKGFHFALEANLKVKINAVLLKDINDHEIGDFIDLTRKYPIDVRFIEAMPIGPTADFSKKHFMLSDEILDRFELIPFKKQEKSSPARLYRVADGIGRVGLIQPLSHNFCNECNRLRLTADGMIKPCLLSDLLIDVKSPLRKGEDVRPYIEQALNQKPQRHYVSEGKSTTAAMSTIGG
;
A
#
# COMPACT_ATOMS: atom_id res chain seq x y z
N MET A 1 9.34 17.90 -6.01
CA MET A 1 10.64 17.18 -5.96
C MET A 1 10.93 16.41 -7.23
N GLN A 2 12.21 16.28 -7.59
CA GLN A 2 12.72 15.40 -8.66
C GLN A 2 13.91 14.59 -8.14
N ASP A 3 14.16 13.41 -8.70
CA ASP A 3 15.35 12.61 -8.40
C ASP A 3 16.41 12.67 -9.52
N GLN A 4 17.52 11.93 -9.35
CA GLN A 4 18.63 11.89 -10.31
C GLN A 4 18.29 11.30 -11.69
N PHE A 5 17.10 10.73 -11.85
CA PHE A 5 16.62 10.16 -13.11
C PHE A 5 15.46 10.99 -13.70
N ASN A 6 15.31 12.26 -13.25
CA ASN A 6 14.27 13.19 -13.67
C ASN A 6 12.84 12.70 -13.38
N ARG A 7 12.65 11.76 -12.44
CA ARG A 7 11.32 11.32 -12.03
C ARG A 7 10.74 12.35 -11.08
N LYS A 8 9.56 12.87 -11.39
CA LYS A 8 8.82 13.76 -10.49
C LYS A 8 8.30 12.95 -9.31
N ILE A 9 8.76 13.27 -8.10
CA ILE A 9 8.34 12.60 -6.87
C ILE A 9 7.26 13.45 -6.20
N GLU A 10 6.04 12.92 -6.14
CA GLU A 10 4.84 13.63 -5.64
C GLU A 10 4.00 12.76 -4.71
N TYR A 11 4.44 11.54 -4.42
CA TYR A 11 3.68 10.56 -3.66
C TYR A 11 4.48 10.04 -2.46
N LEU A 12 4.01 10.36 -1.25
CA LEU A 12 4.52 9.81 0.00
C LEU A 12 3.62 8.70 0.54
N ARG A 13 4.24 7.62 0.99
CA ARG A 13 3.56 6.54 1.71
C ARG A 13 4.09 6.45 3.13
N ILE A 14 3.20 6.49 4.10
CA ILE A 14 3.56 6.64 5.51
C ILE A 14 3.06 5.40 6.25
N SER A 15 3.98 4.61 6.78
CA SER A 15 3.66 3.57 7.75
C SER A 15 3.44 4.24 9.10
N VAL A 16 2.20 4.21 9.60
CA VAL A 16 1.89 4.80 10.91
C VAL A 16 2.18 3.82 12.04
N THR A 17 2.38 2.54 11.78
CA THR A 17 2.64 1.53 12.80
C THR A 17 3.27 0.29 12.16
N ASP A 18 4.04 -0.48 12.90
CA ASP A 18 4.53 -1.81 12.52
C ASP A 18 3.61 -2.94 13.01
N PHE A 19 2.59 -2.63 13.80
CA PHE A 19 1.60 -3.60 14.28
C PHE A 19 0.54 -3.93 13.23
N CYS A 20 0.15 -5.20 13.17
CA CYS A 20 -0.98 -5.68 12.38
C CYS A 20 -1.82 -6.64 13.21
N ASN A 21 -3.14 -6.59 13.06
CA ASN A 21 -4.06 -7.58 13.63
C ASN A 21 -4.14 -8.87 12.79
N PHE A 22 -3.55 -8.92 11.59
CA PHE A 22 -3.43 -10.10 10.74
C PHE A 22 -1.98 -10.64 10.69
N ARG A 23 -1.81 -11.86 10.16
CA ARG A 23 -0.54 -12.60 10.01
C ARG A 23 -0.42 -13.20 8.60
N CYS A 24 -0.49 -12.35 7.58
CA CYS A 24 -0.47 -12.81 6.18
C CYS A 24 0.84 -13.49 5.81
N LYS A 25 0.77 -14.70 5.25
CA LYS A 25 1.94 -15.57 4.93
C LYS A 25 2.94 -14.96 3.94
N TYR A 26 2.51 -14.03 3.09
CA TYR A 26 3.38 -13.30 2.14
C TYR A 26 3.94 -11.99 2.70
N CYS A 27 3.55 -11.61 3.93
CA CYS A 27 3.87 -10.31 4.52
C CYS A 27 4.71 -10.42 5.79
N MET A 28 4.39 -11.40 6.63
CA MET A 28 4.95 -11.61 7.96
C MET A 28 5.31 -13.09 8.14
N PRO A 29 6.47 -13.43 8.74
CA PRO A 29 6.80 -14.82 9.01
C PRO A 29 5.85 -15.42 10.07
N PRO A 30 5.76 -16.76 10.17
CA PRO A 30 4.84 -17.44 11.11
C PRO A 30 4.99 -17.00 12.57
N GLU A 31 6.22 -16.75 13.01
CA GLU A 31 6.56 -16.26 14.36
C GLU A 31 6.22 -14.78 14.59
N GLY A 32 5.80 -14.06 13.56
CA GLY A 32 5.53 -12.62 13.60
C GLY A 32 6.79 -11.76 13.47
N VAL A 33 6.61 -10.44 13.49
CA VAL A 33 7.72 -9.50 13.68
C VAL A 33 7.64 -8.93 15.09
N PRO A 34 8.73 -8.96 15.88
CA PRO A 34 8.75 -8.31 17.19
C PRO A 34 8.40 -6.83 17.05
N PRO A 35 7.40 -6.34 17.81
CA PRO A 35 7.02 -4.95 17.72
C PRO A 35 8.11 -4.03 18.25
N LYS A 36 8.27 -2.88 17.62
CA LYS A 36 9.13 -1.82 18.11
C LYS A 36 8.57 -1.24 19.40
N LYS A 37 9.46 -0.72 20.25
CA LYS A 37 9.04 0.02 21.44
C LYS A 37 8.34 1.30 21.02
N ARG A 38 7.44 1.80 21.88
CA ARG A 38 6.71 3.04 21.63
C ARG A 38 7.64 4.23 21.37
N GLU A 39 8.75 4.31 22.09
CA GLU A 39 9.78 5.34 21.93
C GLU A 39 10.53 5.26 20.59
N ASP A 40 10.57 4.08 19.96
CA ASP A 40 11.24 3.89 18.67
C ASP A 40 10.39 4.32 17.46
N ILE A 41 9.09 4.51 17.67
CA ILE A 41 8.13 4.90 16.63
C ILE A 41 7.91 6.42 16.72
N LEU A 42 7.78 7.08 15.56
CA LEU A 42 7.44 8.50 15.50
C LEU A 42 6.06 8.76 16.09
N THR A 43 5.93 9.80 16.93
CA THR A 43 4.62 10.28 17.41
C THR A 43 3.81 10.86 16.24
N PHE A 44 2.52 11.14 16.44
CA PHE A 44 1.72 11.73 15.36
C PHE A 44 2.13 13.18 15.06
N GLU A 45 2.61 13.89 16.07
CA GLU A 45 3.17 15.23 15.95
C GLU A 45 4.48 15.19 15.12
N GLU A 46 5.37 14.25 15.43
CA GLU A 46 6.60 14.01 14.65
C GLU A 46 6.28 13.60 13.20
N LEU A 47 5.34 12.66 13.01
CA LEU A 47 4.89 12.24 11.68
C LEU A 47 4.28 13.41 10.91
N TYR A 48 3.45 14.23 11.56
CA TYR A 48 2.82 15.39 10.93
C TYR A 48 3.87 16.40 10.48
N TYR A 49 4.83 16.73 11.35
CA TYR A 49 5.91 17.66 11.01
C TYR A 49 6.73 17.19 9.81
N VAL A 50 7.18 15.93 9.81
CA VAL A 50 7.94 15.36 8.67
C VAL A 50 7.08 15.34 7.41
N THR A 51 5.81 14.95 7.52
CA THR A 51 4.88 14.92 6.39
C THR A 51 4.64 16.30 5.82
N HIS A 52 4.48 17.31 6.67
CA HIS A 52 4.34 18.71 6.27
C HIS A 52 5.56 19.17 5.46
N LEU A 53 6.78 18.85 5.90
CA LEU A 53 7.99 19.17 5.15
C LEU A 53 8.03 18.49 3.77
N PHE A 54 7.61 17.23 3.67
CA PHE A 54 7.46 16.55 2.38
C PHE A 54 6.44 17.25 1.46
N VAL A 55 5.31 17.67 2.01
CA VAL A 55 4.25 18.38 1.29
C VAL A 55 4.75 19.75 0.79
N GLU A 56 5.48 20.49 1.62
CA GLU A 56 6.10 21.76 1.24
C GLU A 56 7.14 21.60 0.11
N ASN A 57 7.79 20.44 0.02
CA ASN A 57 8.73 20.11 -1.06
C ASN A 57 8.03 19.54 -2.32
N GLY A 58 6.70 19.44 -2.33
CA GLY A 58 5.90 19.12 -3.51
C GLY A 58 5.33 17.70 -3.54
N ILE A 59 5.29 17.00 -2.40
CA ILE A 59 4.38 15.86 -2.24
C ILE A 59 2.94 16.36 -2.29
N LYS A 60 2.13 15.72 -3.14
CA LYS A 60 0.71 16.04 -3.35
C LYS A 60 -0.22 14.89 -2.98
N LYS A 61 0.32 13.66 -2.96
CA LYS A 61 -0.43 12.45 -2.66
C LYS A 61 0.15 11.81 -1.41
N ILE A 62 -0.71 11.45 -0.47
CA ILE A 62 -0.34 10.74 0.75
C ILE A 62 -1.12 9.44 0.81
N ARG A 63 -0.44 8.36 1.16
CA ARG A 63 -1.07 7.10 1.53
C ARG A 63 -0.61 6.65 2.89
N LEU A 64 -1.57 6.51 3.80
CA LEU A 64 -1.34 5.86 5.07
C LEU A 64 -1.41 4.34 4.93
N THR A 65 -0.51 3.68 5.64
CA THR A 65 -0.36 2.23 5.74
C THR A 65 0.22 1.91 7.13
N GLY A 66 0.74 0.72 7.35
CA GLY A 66 1.36 0.28 8.58
C GLY A 66 1.92 -1.12 8.42
N GLY A 67 1.78 -1.92 9.48
CA GLY A 67 0.95 -3.11 9.40
C GLY A 67 -0.50 -2.73 9.11
N GLU A 68 -1.37 -2.72 10.12
CA GLU A 68 -2.76 -2.23 10.01
C GLU A 68 -2.88 -0.82 10.61
N PRO A 69 -3.03 0.25 9.81
CA PRO A 69 -3.07 1.62 10.31
C PRO A 69 -4.20 1.87 11.32
N LEU A 70 -5.36 1.23 11.16
CA LEU A 70 -6.53 1.45 12.03
C LEU A 70 -6.35 0.89 13.45
N ILE A 71 -5.30 0.12 13.71
CA ILE A 71 -4.98 -0.36 15.06
C ILE A 71 -4.31 0.74 15.92
N ARG A 72 -3.64 1.72 15.30
CA ARG A 72 -2.92 2.76 16.04
C ARG A 72 -3.92 3.78 16.59
N LYS A 73 -4.12 3.75 17.91
CA LYS A 73 -4.99 4.69 18.62
C LYS A 73 -4.60 6.13 18.28
N GLY A 74 -5.57 6.92 17.83
CA GLY A 74 -5.41 8.33 17.43
C GLY A 74 -5.20 8.55 15.93
N VAL A 75 -5.11 7.49 15.10
CA VAL A 75 -4.91 7.64 13.65
C VAL A 75 -6.01 8.43 12.94
N GLU A 76 -7.24 8.43 13.45
CA GLU A 76 -8.35 9.20 12.88
C GLU A 76 -8.07 10.71 12.95
N PHE A 77 -7.57 11.20 14.09
CA PHE A 77 -7.15 12.61 14.25
C PHE A 77 -5.95 12.94 13.38
N PHE A 78 -5.01 12.00 13.22
CA PHE A 78 -3.88 12.21 12.31
C PHE A 78 -4.34 12.33 10.85
N ILE A 79 -5.30 11.49 10.41
CA ILE A 79 -5.91 11.60 9.08
C ILE A 79 -6.58 12.96 8.90
N GLU A 80 -7.32 13.43 9.90
CA GLU A 80 -7.95 14.75 9.89
C GLU A 80 -6.94 15.89 9.75
N SER A 81 -5.85 15.87 10.53
CA SER A 81 -4.77 16.85 10.41
C SER A 81 -4.15 16.85 9.01
N LEU A 82 -3.96 15.69 8.38
CA LEU A 82 -3.47 15.60 7.00
C LEU A 82 -4.50 16.07 5.97
N GLY A 83 -5.79 15.87 6.24
CA GLY A 83 -6.88 16.32 5.39
C GLY A 83 -6.98 17.85 5.30
N HIS A 84 -6.50 18.56 6.31
CA HIS A 84 -6.44 20.03 6.34
C HIS A 84 -5.23 20.63 5.62
N LEU A 85 -4.29 19.81 5.14
CA LEU A 85 -3.16 20.30 4.35
C LEU A 85 -3.62 20.63 2.92
N GLU A 86 -3.76 21.91 2.59
CA GLU A 86 -4.30 22.38 1.29
C GLU A 86 -3.56 21.82 0.07
N LYS A 87 -2.25 21.61 0.18
CA LYS A 87 -1.40 21.05 -0.89
C LYS A 87 -1.57 19.54 -1.08
N VAL A 88 -2.27 18.84 -0.18
CA VAL A 88 -2.57 17.41 -0.29
C VAL A 88 -3.79 17.21 -1.16
N GLU A 89 -3.54 16.97 -2.45
CA GLU A 89 -4.58 16.73 -3.44
C GLU A 89 -5.24 15.35 -3.29
N ASP A 90 -4.60 14.40 -2.59
CA ASP A 90 -5.05 13.01 -2.55
C ASP A 90 -4.57 12.27 -1.30
N LEU A 91 -5.48 12.11 -0.33
CA LEU A 91 -5.27 11.33 0.88
C LEU A 91 -5.95 9.95 0.78
N ALA A 92 -5.16 8.89 0.95
CA ALA A 92 -5.61 7.51 0.84
C ALA A 92 -5.18 6.65 2.04
N LEU A 93 -5.91 5.58 2.30
CA LEU A 93 -5.61 4.60 3.35
C LEU A 93 -5.50 3.21 2.71
N THR A 94 -4.44 2.46 3.01
CA THR A 94 -4.39 1.00 2.78
C THR A 94 -4.68 0.30 4.11
N THR A 95 -5.67 -0.59 4.13
CA THR A 95 -6.13 -1.29 5.34
C THR A 95 -6.64 -2.68 4.97
N ASN A 96 -6.69 -3.62 5.91
CA ASN A 96 -7.47 -4.84 5.77
C ASN A 96 -8.98 -4.62 6.00
N ALA A 97 -9.41 -3.41 6.38
CA ALA A 97 -10.79 -2.99 6.62
C ALA A 97 -11.54 -3.70 7.76
N SER A 98 -10.97 -4.69 8.44
CA SER A 98 -11.62 -5.37 9.58
C SER A 98 -12.01 -4.42 10.73
N LEU A 99 -11.33 -3.27 10.83
CA LEU A 99 -11.60 -2.24 11.83
C LEU A 99 -12.38 -1.04 11.27
N LEU A 100 -12.78 -1.08 9.99
CA LEU A 100 -13.53 0.00 9.32
C LEU A 100 -15.04 -0.15 9.53
N LEU A 101 -15.47 -0.25 10.78
CA LEU A 101 -16.86 -0.58 11.14
C LEU A 101 -17.66 0.64 11.61
N GLY A 102 -18.98 0.56 11.49
CA GLY A 102 -19.93 1.59 11.91
C GLY A 102 -19.70 2.92 11.18
N ASN A 103 -19.71 4.03 11.92
CA ASN A 103 -19.53 5.36 11.33
C ASN A 103 -18.07 5.73 10.99
N LYS A 104 -17.10 4.82 11.19
CA LYS A 104 -15.68 5.14 11.02
C LYS A 104 -15.34 5.56 9.59
N ALA A 105 -15.87 4.85 8.59
CA ALA A 105 -15.67 5.20 7.18
C ALA A 105 -16.16 6.62 6.85
N GLN A 106 -17.33 7.00 7.39
CA GLN A 106 -17.91 8.34 7.22
C GLN A 106 -17.06 9.42 7.90
N ARG A 107 -16.60 9.18 9.14
CA ARG A 107 -15.72 10.12 9.85
C ARG A 107 -14.40 10.33 9.10
N LEU A 108 -13.79 9.25 8.60
CA LEU A 108 -12.57 9.36 7.79
C LEU A 108 -12.81 10.12 6.48
N LYS A 109 -13.95 9.90 5.83
CA LYS A 109 -14.35 10.65 4.62
C LYS A 109 -14.46 12.15 4.91
N GLN A 110 -15.11 12.52 6.02
CA GLN A 110 -15.27 13.92 6.46
C GLN A 110 -13.91 14.55 6.81
N ALA A 111 -13.00 13.77 7.39
CA ALA A 111 -11.61 14.13 7.66
C ALA A 111 -10.74 14.28 6.39
N GLY A 112 -11.32 14.25 5.19
CA GLY A 112 -10.61 14.47 3.92
C GLY A 112 -10.09 13.20 3.23
N LEU A 113 -10.32 12.01 3.80
CA LEU A 113 -9.93 10.75 3.15
C LEU A 113 -10.72 10.57 1.84
N LYS A 114 -10.00 10.44 0.71
CA LYS A 114 -10.65 10.34 -0.61
C LYS A 114 -10.93 8.90 -1.04
N ARG A 115 -10.07 7.98 -0.62
CA ARG A 115 -10.15 6.56 -1.03
C ARG A 115 -9.57 5.60 -0.01
N VAL A 116 -10.05 4.37 -0.06
CA VAL A 116 -9.50 3.23 0.67
C VAL A 116 -9.04 2.14 -0.30
N ASN A 117 -7.91 1.55 0.05
CA ASN A 117 -7.31 0.40 -0.60
C ASN A 117 -7.42 -0.77 0.37
N ILE A 118 -8.36 -1.68 0.10
CA ILE A 118 -8.68 -2.80 0.98
C ILE A 118 -7.93 -4.04 0.50
N SER A 119 -7.13 -4.65 1.36
CA SER A 119 -6.46 -5.92 1.06
C SER A 119 -7.43 -7.08 1.31
N ILE A 120 -7.82 -7.78 0.24
CA ILE A 120 -8.66 -8.98 0.29
C ILE A 120 -8.01 -9.99 -0.64
N ASP A 121 -7.38 -11.02 -0.08
CA ASP A 121 -6.63 -12.02 -0.86
C ASP A 121 -7.42 -13.30 -1.13
N SER A 122 -8.64 -13.42 -0.62
CA SER A 122 -9.56 -14.52 -0.90
C SER A 122 -10.98 -14.10 -0.51
N LEU A 123 -11.98 -14.55 -1.29
CA LEU A 123 -13.40 -14.41 -1.00
C LEU A 123 -13.97 -15.68 -0.33
N ASN A 124 -13.17 -16.74 -0.23
CA ASN A 124 -13.45 -17.93 0.54
C ASN A 124 -12.97 -17.79 2.00
N HIS A 125 -13.86 -18.03 2.97
CA HIS A 125 -13.52 -17.88 4.40
C HIS A 125 -12.35 -18.74 4.86
N GLU A 126 -12.27 -20.00 4.42
CA GLU A 126 -11.23 -20.92 4.83
C GLU A 126 -9.86 -20.53 4.24
N THR A 127 -9.81 -20.26 2.94
CA THR A 127 -8.61 -19.79 2.26
C THR A 127 -8.13 -18.45 2.85
N PHE A 128 -9.04 -17.50 3.05
CA PHE A 128 -8.74 -16.21 3.66
C PHE A 128 -8.14 -16.36 5.06
N ASN A 129 -8.78 -17.15 5.92
CA ASN A 129 -8.29 -17.37 7.28
C ASN A 129 -6.93 -18.09 7.29
N LYS A 130 -6.76 -19.15 6.48
CA LYS A 130 -5.47 -19.85 6.35
C LYS A 130 -4.35 -18.97 5.83
N LEU A 131 -4.66 -17.99 4.98
CA LEU A 131 -3.67 -17.11 4.37
C LEU A 131 -3.31 -15.92 5.28
N THR A 132 -4.30 -15.34 5.97
CA THR A 132 -4.16 -14.07 6.68
C THR A 132 -4.27 -14.17 8.21
N GLY A 133 -4.84 -15.25 8.73
CA GLY A 133 -5.26 -15.36 10.13
C GLY A 133 -6.45 -14.47 10.51
N GLY A 134 -7.03 -13.75 9.53
CA GLY A 134 -8.13 -12.82 9.73
C GLY A 134 -9.51 -13.45 9.62
N ASN A 135 -10.54 -12.65 9.90
CA ASN A 135 -11.95 -12.97 9.70
C ASN A 135 -12.46 -12.22 8.45
N LEU A 136 -12.95 -12.95 7.44
CA LEU A 136 -13.41 -12.36 6.18
C LEU A 136 -14.70 -11.53 6.34
N ASP A 137 -15.61 -11.93 7.23
CA ASP A 137 -16.88 -11.21 7.42
C ASP A 137 -16.66 -9.78 7.91
N ASP A 138 -15.70 -9.58 8.83
CA ASP A 138 -15.39 -8.24 9.32
C ASP A 138 -14.76 -7.36 8.22
N VAL A 139 -13.95 -7.96 7.34
CA VAL A 139 -13.38 -7.28 6.18
C VAL A 139 -14.47 -6.88 5.18
N LEU A 140 -15.40 -7.78 4.88
CA LEU A 140 -16.52 -7.51 3.97
C LEU A 140 -17.47 -6.45 4.55
N LYS A 141 -17.75 -6.48 5.86
CA LYS A 141 -18.48 -5.39 6.54
C LYS A 141 -17.76 -4.05 6.37
N GLY A 142 -16.45 -4.01 6.61
CA GLY A 142 -15.64 -2.80 6.41
C GLY A 142 -15.63 -2.30 4.96
N PHE A 143 -15.61 -3.22 3.99
CA PHE A 143 -15.77 -2.92 2.57
C PHE A 143 -17.13 -2.25 2.29
N HIS A 144 -18.23 -2.78 2.82
CA HIS A 144 -19.56 -2.20 2.66
C HIS A 144 -19.66 -0.80 3.30
N PHE A 145 -19.17 -0.61 4.53
CA PHE A 145 -19.13 0.71 5.16
C PHE A 145 -18.32 1.73 4.34
N ALA A 146 -17.24 1.30 3.69
CA ALA A 146 -16.48 2.19 2.80
C ALA A 146 -17.29 2.63 1.57
N LEU A 147 -18.05 1.71 0.97
CA LEU A 147 -18.96 2.02 -0.15
C LEU A 147 -20.07 2.97 0.28
N GLU A 148 -20.75 2.69 1.40
CA GLU A 148 -21.82 3.52 1.97
C GLU A 148 -21.35 4.93 2.32
N ALA A 149 -20.10 5.08 2.76
CA ALA A 149 -19.48 6.38 3.01
C ALA A 149 -19.06 7.14 1.73
N ASN A 150 -19.33 6.60 0.54
CA ASN A 150 -18.92 7.16 -0.75
C ASN A 150 -17.40 7.40 -0.84
N LEU A 151 -16.60 6.52 -0.23
CA LEU A 151 -15.16 6.46 -0.48
C LEU A 151 -14.93 5.77 -1.82
N LYS A 152 -13.92 6.22 -2.58
CA LYS A 152 -13.46 5.42 -3.72
C LYS A 152 -12.80 4.16 -3.17
N VAL A 153 -13.29 2.99 -3.53
CA VAL A 153 -12.78 1.71 -3.03
C VAL A 153 -11.92 1.03 -4.09
N LYS A 154 -10.78 0.51 -3.66
CA LYS A 154 -9.90 -0.36 -4.45
C LYS A 154 -9.64 -1.63 -3.66
N ILE A 155 -9.95 -2.78 -4.22
CA ILE A 155 -9.55 -4.08 -3.67
C ILE A 155 -8.18 -4.41 -4.26
N ASN A 156 -7.25 -4.79 -3.38
CA ASN A 156 -5.95 -5.33 -3.75
C ASN A 156 -5.90 -6.80 -3.31
N ALA A 157 -5.62 -7.70 -4.24
CA ALA A 157 -5.39 -9.11 -3.99
C ALA A 157 -3.98 -9.48 -4.45
N VAL A 158 -3.15 -10.03 -3.57
CA VAL A 158 -1.88 -10.65 -3.97
C VAL A 158 -2.21 -11.97 -4.66
N LEU A 159 -1.79 -12.09 -5.91
CA LEU A 159 -2.05 -13.26 -6.73
C LEU A 159 -1.09 -14.38 -6.34
N LEU A 160 -1.63 -15.50 -5.87
CA LEU A 160 -0.89 -16.64 -5.34
C LEU A 160 -1.36 -17.91 -6.01
N LYS A 161 -0.47 -18.50 -6.82
CA LYS A 161 -0.70 -19.76 -7.52
C LYS A 161 -1.01 -20.90 -6.55
N ASP A 162 -1.97 -21.74 -6.91
CA ASP A 162 -2.46 -22.88 -6.12
C ASP A 162 -3.05 -22.48 -4.75
N ILE A 163 -3.35 -21.19 -4.54
CA ILE A 163 -3.94 -20.66 -3.29
C ILE A 163 -5.22 -19.90 -3.57
N ASN A 164 -5.18 -18.84 -4.38
CA ASN A 164 -6.36 -17.98 -4.67
C ASN A 164 -6.57 -17.71 -6.16
N ASP A 165 -5.74 -18.29 -7.02
CA ASP A 165 -5.79 -18.17 -8.47
C ASP A 165 -7.05 -18.80 -9.11
N HIS A 166 -7.73 -19.68 -8.39
CA HIS A 166 -9.04 -20.18 -8.77
C HIS A 166 -10.17 -19.16 -8.53
N GLU A 167 -9.99 -18.17 -7.64
CA GLU A 167 -11.00 -17.16 -7.27
C GLU A 167 -10.94 -15.90 -8.16
N ILE A 168 -10.04 -15.83 -9.14
CA ILE A 168 -9.84 -14.63 -10.00
C ILE A 168 -11.15 -14.18 -10.65
N GLY A 169 -11.97 -15.14 -11.11
CA GLY A 169 -13.29 -14.85 -11.71
C GLY A 169 -14.23 -14.17 -10.72
N ASP A 170 -14.31 -14.67 -9.49
CA ASP A 170 -15.16 -14.12 -8.43
C ASP A 170 -14.76 -12.68 -8.08
N PHE A 171 -13.46 -12.40 -8.05
CA PHE A 171 -12.93 -11.06 -7.87
C PHE A 171 -13.29 -10.13 -9.04
N ILE A 172 -13.20 -10.61 -10.29
CA ILE A 172 -13.62 -9.83 -11.46
C ILE A 172 -15.12 -9.53 -11.40
N ASP A 173 -15.95 -10.47 -10.95
CA ASP A 173 -17.40 -10.29 -10.78
C ASP A 173 -17.77 -9.18 -9.80
N LEU A 174 -16.92 -8.87 -8.81
CA LEU A 174 -17.13 -7.70 -7.95
C LEU A 174 -17.13 -6.39 -8.75
N THR A 175 -16.38 -6.31 -9.86
CA THR A 175 -16.36 -5.12 -10.73
C THR A 175 -17.62 -4.99 -11.59
N ARG A 176 -18.40 -6.05 -11.74
CA ARG A 176 -19.74 -6.00 -12.35
C ARG A 176 -20.77 -5.44 -11.37
N LYS A 177 -20.63 -5.78 -10.08
CA LYS A 177 -21.57 -5.42 -9.02
C LYS A 177 -21.32 -4.04 -8.42
N TYR A 178 -20.06 -3.60 -8.36
CA TYR A 178 -19.68 -2.38 -7.66
C TYR A 178 -18.76 -1.49 -8.51
N PRO A 179 -18.85 -0.14 -8.37
CA PRO A 179 -17.99 0.80 -9.08
C PRO A 179 -16.59 0.90 -8.43
N ILE A 180 -15.89 -0.23 -8.35
CA ILE A 180 -14.59 -0.37 -7.66
C ILE A 180 -13.48 -0.76 -8.64
N ASP A 181 -12.23 -0.56 -8.21
CA ASP A 181 -11.09 -1.22 -8.86
C ASP A 181 -10.75 -2.51 -8.12
N VAL A 182 -10.68 -3.64 -8.81
CA VAL A 182 -10.09 -4.87 -8.30
C VAL A 182 -8.71 -5.05 -8.91
N ARG A 183 -7.68 -5.18 -8.07
CA ARG A 183 -6.27 -5.14 -8.50
C ARG A 183 -5.55 -6.40 -8.08
N PHE A 184 -5.06 -7.15 -9.05
CA PHE A 184 -4.21 -8.31 -8.84
C PHE A 184 -2.75 -7.86 -8.81
N ILE A 185 -2.02 -8.30 -7.79
CA ILE A 185 -0.62 -7.92 -7.54
C ILE A 185 0.23 -9.17 -7.60
N GLU A 186 1.26 -9.18 -8.43
CA GLU A 186 2.22 -10.30 -8.43
C GLU A 186 2.95 -10.37 -7.08
N ALA A 187 3.05 -11.58 -6.52
CA ALA A 187 3.75 -11.82 -5.27
C ALA A 187 5.23 -11.46 -5.39
N MET A 188 5.67 -10.48 -4.60
CA MET A 188 7.07 -10.02 -4.58
C MET A 188 7.88 -10.82 -3.55
N PRO A 189 9.09 -11.31 -3.87
CA PRO A 189 9.96 -11.98 -2.91
C PRO A 189 10.59 -10.96 -1.95
N ILE A 190 9.94 -10.73 -0.81
CA ILE A 190 10.33 -9.73 0.19
C ILE A 190 10.68 -10.41 1.51
N GLY A 191 11.85 -10.06 2.04
CA GLY A 191 12.28 -10.37 3.40
C GLY A 191 12.13 -11.85 3.78
N PRO A 192 11.71 -12.14 5.03
CA PRO A 192 11.54 -13.50 5.53
C PRO A 192 10.51 -14.35 4.76
N THR A 193 9.62 -13.71 4.00
CA THR A 193 8.54 -14.36 3.24
C THR A 193 8.87 -14.55 1.75
N ALA A 194 10.13 -14.34 1.36
CA ALA A 194 10.56 -14.41 -0.02
C ALA A 194 10.30 -15.78 -0.65
N ASP A 195 10.61 -16.86 0.06
CA ASP A 195 10.46 -18.23 -0.46
C ASP A 195 9.00 -18.63 -0.63
N PHE A 196 8.13 -18.19 0.29
CA PHE A 196 6.68 -18.35 0.13
C PHE A 196 6.19 -17.68 -1.16
N SER A 197 6.60 -16.43 -1.39
CA SER A 197 6.18 -15.67 -2.56
C SER A 197 6.72 -16.27 -3.87
N LYS A 198 7.96 -16.76 -3.88
CA LYS A 198 8.54 -17.45 -5.04
C LYS A 198 7.81 -18.76 -5.34
N LYS A 199 7.51 -19.55 -4.31
CA LYS A 199 6.82 -20.84 -4.44
C LYS A 199 5.44 -20.68 -5.08
N HIS A 200 4.72 -19.62 -4.72
CA HIS A 200 3.35 -19.36 -5.17
C HIS A 200 3.28 -18.25 -6.24
N PHE A 201 4.37 -17.98 -6.94
CA PHE A 201 4.40 -16.95 -7.98
C PHE A 201 3.60 -17.39 -9.21
N MET A 202 2.85 -16.44 -9.79
CA MET A 202 2.12 -16.57 -11.05
C MET A 202 2.22 -15.26 -11.81
N LEU A 203 2.28 -15.32 -13.14
CA LEU A 203 2.25 -14.13 -13.97
C LEU A 203 0.82 -13.59 -14.02
N SER A 204 0.65 -12.30 -13.73
CA SER A 204 -0.70 -11.72 -13.80
C SER A 204 -1.23 -11.57 -15.24
N ASP A 205 -0.37 -11.67 -16.26
CA ASP A 205 -0.79 -11.74 -17.66
C ASP A 205 -1.59 -13.02 -17.96
N GLU A 206 -1.43 -14.11 -17.18
CA GLU A 206 -2.25 -15.33 -17.30
C GLU A 206 -3.75 -15.06 -17.07
N ILE A 207 -4.09 -13.95 -16.41
CA ILE A 207 -5.48 -13.50 -16.26
C ILE A 207 -6.07 -13.10 -17.62
N LEU A 208 -5.28 -12.51 -18.51
CA LEU A 208 -5.71 -12.07 -19.83
C LEU A 208 -5.97 -13.26 -20.77
N ASP A 209 -5.32 -14.41 -20.52
CA ASP A 209 -5.55 -15.65 -21.26
C ASP A 209 -6.84 -16.35 -20.79
N ARG A 210 -7.22 -16.16 -19.53
CA ARG A 210 -8.38 -16.81 -18.88
C ARG A 210 -9.67 -16.00 -18.98
N PHE A 211 -9.58 -14.68 -19.12
CA PHE A 211 -10.73 -13.79 -19.05
C PHE A 211 -10.67 -12.72 -20.14
N GLU A 212 -11.83 -12.46 -20.77
CA GLU A 212 -11.96 -11.39 -21.75
C GLU A 212 -11.94 -10.02 -21.07
N LEU A 213 -10.78 -9.37 -21.09
CA LEU A 213 -10.54 -8.07 -20.46
C LEU A 213 -10.15 -7.02 -21.50
N ILE A 214 -10.96 -5.96 -21.61
CA ILE A 214 -10.75 -4.88 -22.57
C ILE A 214 -9.80 -3.85 -21.94
N PRO A 215 -8.65 -3.52 -22.56
CA PRO A 215 -7.77 -2.47 -22.07
C PRO A 215 -8.49 -1.14 -21.87
N PHE A 216 -8.27 -0.50 -20.73
CA PHE A 216 -8.88 0.80 -20.43
C PHE A 216 -8.14 1.91 -21.19
N LYS A 217 -8.87 2.78 -21.91
CA LYS A 217 -8.26 3.82 -22.78
C LYS A 217 -7.35 4.79 -22.02
N LYS A 218 -7.73 5.17 -20.79
CA LYS A 218 -6.99 6.14 -19.98
C LYS A 218 -6.16 5.41 -18.93
N GLN A 219 -4.91 5.10 -19.28
CA GLN A 219 -3.92 4.65 -18.31
C GLN A 219 -3.39 5.85 -17.52
N GLU A 220 -3.16 5.69 -16.22
CA GLU A 220 -2.51 6.69 -15.38
C GLU A 220 -1.00 6.43 -15.38
N LYS A 221 -0.18 7.29 -16.00
CA LYS A 221 1.28 7.09 -16.12
C LYS A 221 1.97 6.71 -14.79
N SER A 222 1.66 7.37 -13.69
CA SER A 222 2.30 7.06 -12.40
C SER A 222 1.67 5.87 -11.63
N SER A 223 0.56 5.32 -12.13
CA SER A 223 -0.12 4.18 -11.49
C SER A 223 0.64 2.90 -11.81
N PRO A 224 0.95 2.07 -10.79
CA PRO A 224 1.58 0.76 -11.04
C PRO A 224 0.64 -0.26 -11.69
N ALA A 225 -0.65 0.05 -11.81
CA ALA A 225 -1.66 -0.86 -12.35
C ALA A 225 -1.97 -0.54 -13.81
N ARG A 226 -1.86 -1.55 -14.69
CA ARG A 226 -2.46 -1.54 -16.03
C ARG A 226 -3.94 -1.84 -15.90
N LEU A 227 -4.78 -0.91 -16.34
CA LEU A 227 -6.22 -0.99 -16.14
C LEU A 227 -6.92 -1.63 -17.36
N TYR A 228 -7.89 -2.47 -17.04
CA TYR A 228 -8.80 -3.16 -17.94
C TYR A 228 -10.24 -3.01 -17.43
N ARG A 229 -11.19 -3.48 -18.22
CA ARG A 229 -12.61 -3.62 -17.84
C ARG A 229 -13.20 -4.88 -18.47
N VAL A 230 -14.20 -5.45 -17.82
CA VAL A 230 -15.13 -6.38 -18.47
C VAL A 230 -16.17 -5.58 -19.26
N ALA A 231 -16.70 -6.14 -20.35
CA ALA A 231 -17.57 -5.43 -21.28
C ALA A 231 -18.84 -4.88 -20.61
N ASP A 232 -19.40 -5.66 -19.67
CA ASP A 232 -20.60 -5.43 -18.90
C ASP A 232 -20.33 -4.83 -17.50
N GLY A 233 -19.09 -4.50 -17.18
CA GLY A 233 -18.67 -4.06 -15.85
C GLY A 233 -18.74 -2.54 -15.64
N ILE A 234 -19.10 -2.14 -14.42
CA ILE A 234 -19.09 -0.73 -13.99
C ILE A 234 -17.77 -0.34 -13.29
N GLY A 235 -17.05 -1.33 -12.77
CA GLY A 235 -15.73 -1.19 -12.17
C GLY A 235 -14.59 -1.44 -13.14
N ARG A 236 -13.38 -1.61 -12.59
CA ARG A 236 -12.15 -1.83 -13.37
C ARG A 236 -11.32 -2.97 -12.78
N VAL A 237 -10.64 -3.69 -13.66
CA VAL A 237 -9.63 -4.70 -13.27
C VAL A 237 -8.25 -4.08 -13.47
N GLY A 238 -7.34 -4.24 -12.51
CA GLY A 238 -5.98 -3.73 -12.59
C GLY A 238 -4.94 -4.81 -12.39
N LEU A 239 -3.92 -4.85 -13.24
CA LEU A 239 -2.77 -5.76 -13.07
C LEU A 239 -1.57 -4.95 -12.60
N ILE A 240 -1.03 -5.28 -11.42
CA ILE A 240 0.17 -4.67 -10.84
C ILE A 240 1.32 -5.67 -10.94
N GLN A 241 2.29 -5.34 -11.80
CA GLN A 241 3.29 -6.26 -12.33
C GLN A 241 4.72 -5.87 -11.92
N PRO A 242 5.05 -5.83 -10.62
CA PRO A 242 6.36 -5.39 -10.16
C PRO A 242 7.51 -6.28 -10.65
N LEU A 243 7.25 -7.52 -11.09
CA LEU A 243 8.28 -8.44 -11.54
C LEU A 243 8.28 -8.62 -13.06
N SER A 244 7.11 -8.83 -13.67
CA SER A 244 7.00 -9.07 -15.11
C SER A 244 7.05 -7.79 -15.96
N HIS A 245 6.52 -6.66 -15.48
CA HIS A 245 6.47 -5.38 -16.20
C HIS A 245 6.86 -4.20 -15.30
N ASN A 246 8.17 -3.97 -15.18
CA ASN A 246 8.72 -2.94 -14.31
C ASN A 246 8.27 -1.51 -14.68
N PHE A 247 7.72 -0.78 -13.71
CA PHE A 247 7.26 0.62 -13.82
C PHE A 247 8.17 1.62 -13.07
N CYS A 248 9.45 1.27 -12.82
CA CYS A 248 10.38 2.10 -12.04
C CYS A 248 10.74 3.44 -12.69
N ASN A 249 10.72 3.51 -14.02
CA ASN A 249 10.92 4.74 -14.78
C ASN A 249 9.83 5.80 -14.52
N GLU A 250 8.62 5.37 -14.15
CA GLU A 250 7.49 6.24 -13.81
C GLU A 250 7.23 6.32 -12.29
N CYS A 251 8.12 5.75 -11.47
CA CYS A 251 7.94 5.66 -10.02
C CYS A 251 8.11 7.02 -9.34
N ASN A 252 7.01 7.59 -8.87
CA ASN A 252 6.94 8.89 -8.19
C ASN A 252 6.87 8.80 -6.65
N ARG A 253 7.29 7.67 -6.08
CA ARG A 253 7.02 7.31 -4.68
C ARG A 253 8.24 7.39 -3.76
N LEU A 254 8.04 7.92 -2.56
CA LEU A 254 8.89 7.72 -1.38
C LEU A 254 8.07 7.06 -0.26
N ARG A 255 8.75 6.45 0.70
CA ARG A 255 8.14 5.85 1.90
C ARG A 255 8.77 6.42 3.15
N LEU A 256 7.95 6.65 4.17
CA LEU A 256 8.35 6.93 5.54
C LEU A 256 7.88 5.75 6.40
N THR A 257 8.82 5.06 7.03
CA THR A 257 8.52 3.97 7.96
C THR A 257 8.05 4.52 9.32
N ALA A 258 7.39 3.69 10.12
CA ALA A 258 6.86 4.12 11.42
C ALA A 258 7.96 4.57 12.40
N ASP A 259 9.16 4.01 12.28
CA ASP A 259 10.35 4.37 13.06
C ASP A 259 11.17 5.53 12.49
N GLY A 260 10.65 6.21 11.46
CA GLY A 260 11.23 7.43 10.93
C GLY A 260 12.42 7.22 10.02
N MET A 261 12.36 6.19 9.17
CA MET A 261 13.29 5.99 8.07
C MET A 261 12.62 6.35 6.74
N ILE A 262 13.28 7.15 5.92
CA ILE A 262 12.90 7.32 4.52
C ILE A 262 13.42 6.12 3.74
N LYS A 263 12.53 5.44 3.02
CA LYS A 263 12.84 4.33 2.12
C LYS A 263 12.55 4.72 0.67
N PRO A 264 13.58 5.02 -0.15
CA PRO A 264 13.37 5.50 -1.52
C PRO A 264 12.75 4.47 -2.48
N CYS A 265 12.94 3.18 -2.20
CA CYS A 265 12.40 2.06 -2.98
C CYS A 265 11.94 0.94 -2.05
N LEU A 266 10.75 0.35 -2.29
CA LEU A 266 10.23 -0.75 -1.48
C LEU A 266 11.18 -1.96 -1.44
N LEU A 267 11.82 -2.25 -2.57
CA LEU A 267 12.58 -3.47 -2.83
C LEU A 267 14.09 -3.27 -2.63
N SER A 268 14.49 -2.28 -1.84
CA SER A 268 15.90 -1.96 -1.53
C SER A 268 16.04 -1.75 -0.03
N ASP A 269 17.14 -2.22 0.57
CA ASP A 269 17.44 -2.00 1.99
C ASP A 269 17.96 -0.60 2.32
N LEU A 270 18.03 0.30 1.33
CA LEU A 270 18.37 1.69 1.56
C LEU A 270 17.33 2.36 2.48
N LEU A 271 17.82 2.87 3.60
CA LEU A 271 17.06 3.60 4.62
C LEU A 271 17.84 4.84 5.04
N ILE A 272 17.14 5.95 5.22
CA ILE A 272 17.71 7.23 5.62
C ILE A 272 16.99 7.69 6.89
N ASP A 273 17.74 7.81 7.98
CA ASP A 273 17.19 8.18 9.28
C ASP A 273 16.80 9.66 9.31
N VAL A 274 15.51 9.93 9.56
CA VAL A 274 15.02 11.28 9.85
C VAL A 274 14.55 11.44 11.28
N LYS A 275 14.40 10.36 12.05
CA LYS A 275 13.97 10.41 13.45
C LYS A 275 15.06 11.00 14.33
N SER A 276 16.30 10.53 14.19
CA SER A 276 17.43 11.01 15.00
C SER A 276 17.68 12.51 14.85
N PRO A 277 17.84 13.07 13.63
CA PRO A 277 17.99 14.52 13.47
C PRO A 277 16.74 15.29 13.94
N LEU A 278 15.53 14.81 13.63
CA LEU A 278 14.29 15.44 14.09
C LEU A 278 14.25 15.63 15.61
N ARG A 279 14.59 14.59 16.37
CA ARG A 279 14.57 14.61 17.83
C ARG A 279 15.69 15.45 18.46
N LYS A 280 16.74 15.74 17.70
CA LYS A 280 17.78 16.71 18.07
C LYS A 280 17.38 18.16 17.75
N GLY A 281 16.21 18.38 17.13
CA GLY A 281 15.76 19.69 16.67
C GLY A 281 16.45 20.15 15.38
N GLU A 282 17.06 19.23 14.63
CA GLU A 282 17.73 19.53 13.37
C GLU A 282 16.73 19.58 12.20
N ASP A 283 17.12 20.27 11.12
CA ASP A 283 16.36 20.29 9.88
C ASP A 283 16.47 18.95 9.14
N VAL A 284 15.33 18.32 8.84
CA VAL A 284 15.28 17.03 8.14
C VAL A 284 15.26 17.14 6.61
N ARG A 285 15.13 18.35 6.04
CA ARG A 285 15.11 18.55 4.57
C ARG A 285 16.34 18.01 3.85
N PRO A 286 17.59 18.15 4.35
CA PRO A 286 18.76 17.54 3.72
C PRO A 286 18.68 16.02 3.56
N TYR A 287 18.02 15.33 4.50
CA TYR A 287 17.82 13.87 4.45
C TYR A 287 16.75 13.47 3.43
N ILE A 288 15.76 14.34 3.19
CA ILE A 288 14.79 14.17 2.09
C ILE A 288 15.51 14.30 0.74
N GLU A 289 16.39 15.28 0.58
CA GLU A 289 17.22 15.44 -0.63
C GLU A 289 18.17 14.26 -0.84
N GLN A 290 18.80 13.78 0.23
CA GLN A 290 19.60 12.55 0.20
C GLN A 290 18.78 11.37 -0.31
N ALA A 291 17.52 11.23 0.14
CA ALA A 291 16.65 10.14 -0.28
C ALA A 291 16.26 10.21 -1.76
N LEU A 292 16.08 11.42 -2.30
CA LEU A 292 15.88 11.63 -3.73
C LEU A 292 17.12 11.26 -4.53
N ASN A 293 18.30 11.70 -4.06
CA ASN A 293 19.57 11.44 -4.72
C ASN A 293 19.95 9.95 -4.74
N GLN A 294 19.62 9.23 -3.67
CA GLN A 294 19.95 7.81 -3.55
C GLN A 294 18.82 6.89 -4.04
N LYS A 295 17.71 7.44 -4.53
CA LYS A 295 16.60 6.64 -5.08
C LYS A 295 17.10 5.86 -6.30
N PRO A 296 17.11 4.52 -6.29
CA PRO A 296 17.68 3.74 -7.38
C PRO A 296 16.87 3.90 -8.67
N GLN A 297 17.53 3.73 -9.83
CA GLN A 297 16.88 3.79 -11.14
C GLN A 297 15.74 2.77 -11.25
N ARG A 298 15.98 1.54 -10.77
CA ARG A 298 15.03 0.44 -10.70
C ARG A 298 15.29 -0.45 -9.49
N HIS A 299 14.37 -1.36 -9.18
CA HIS A 299 14.71 -2.47 -8.29
C HIS A 299 15.53 -3.54 -9.05
N TYR A 300 16.20 -4.38 -8.27
CA TYR A 300 17.14 -5.40 -8.77
C TYR A 300 16.73 -6.81 -8.29
N VAL A 301 15.44 -7.01 -8.04
CA VAL A 301 14.88 -8.29 -7.55
C VAL A 301 15.20 -9.47 -8.47
N SER A 302 15.14 -9.27 -9.78
CA SER A 302 15.52 -10.28 -10.79
C SER A 302 17.00 -10.66 -10.74
N GLU A 303 17.84 -9.83 -10.11
CA GLU A 303 19.28 -10.07 -9.89
C GLU A 303 19.56 -10.59 -8.47
N GLY A 304 18.53 -11.05 -7.76
CA GLY A 304 18.64 -11.57 -6.39
C GLY A 304 18.75 -10.49 -5.31
N LYS A 305 18.66 -9.20 -5.66
CA LYS A 305 18.73 -8.09 -4.70
C LYS A 305 17.32 -7.58 -4.38
N SER A 306 16.84 -7.95 -3.19
CA SER A 306 15.57 -7.49 -2.63
C SER A 306 15.79 -6.93 -1.22
N THR A 307 14.74 -6.43 -0.60
CA THR A 307 14.79 -6.00 0.80
C THR A 307 14.78 -7.19 1.75
N THR A 308 15.59 -7.13 2.81
CA THR A 308 15.64 -8.13 3.89
C THR A 308 14.56 -7.90 4.95
N ALA A 309 13.99 -6.69 5.01
CA ALA A 309 12.92 -6.36 5.94
C ALA A 309 11.59 -7.04 5.58
N ALA A 310 10.81 -7.39 6.60
CA ALA A 310 9.45 -7.87 6.42
C ALA A 310 8.54 -6.77 5.84
N MET A 311 7.57 -7.15 5.00
CA MET A 311 6.67 -6.21 4.33
C MET A 311 5.90 -5.31 5.33
N SER A 312 5.51 -5.88 6.48
CA SER A 312 4.74 -5.18 7.52
C SER A 312 5.49 -4.02 8.19
N THR A 313 6.82 -3.95 8.08
CA THR A 313 7.62 -2.90 8.72
C THR A 313 8.02 -1.76 7.78
N ILE A 314 7.84 -1.94 6.47
CA ILE A 314 8.35 -1.03 5.42
C ILE A 314 7.27 -0.28 4.65
N GLY A 315 6.00 -0.35 5.09
CA GLY A 315 4.88 0.37 4.47
C GLY A 315 4.49 -0.18 3.10
N GLY A 316 4.04 -1.45 3.10
CA GLY A 316 3.54 -2.19 1.94
C GLY A 316 2.37 -1.57 1.19
#